data_AF-A0A924U033-F1
#
_entry.id   AF-A0A924U033-F1
#
_cell.length_a   1.000
_cell.length_b   1.000
_cell.length_c   1.000
_cell.angle_alpha   90.00
_cell.angle_beta   90.00
_cell.angle_gamma   90.00
#
_symmetry.space_group_name_H-M   'P 1'
#
loop_
_entity.id
_entity.type
_entity.pdbx_description
1 polymer ?
#
loop_
_entity_poly.entity_id
_entity_poly.type
_entity_poly.pdbx_seq_one_letter_code
_entity_poly.pdbx_strand_id
1 'polypeptide(L)'
;MARTFNSDLAGDLVQTGELLLHVSDVNDYHNGSVQGSAAVGRQRWGDYSAVTLDPNNDQNFWAIGEYAEAWNNANGCTIGVDYGCTSRTGGSTWGTWISEIKLDSVVAVPEPETYALMFGGLLAVGAMARRRAAAKA
;
A
#
# COMPACT_ATOMS: atom_id res chain seq x y z
N MET A 1 0.71 14.04 0.72
CA MET A 1 0.26 12.70 0.33
C MET A 1 1.08 12.26 -0.87
N ALA A 2 1.48 10.99 -0.96
CA ALA A 2 2.27 10.50 -2.10
C ALA A 2 1.33 10.27 -3.30
N ARG A 3 1.81 10.51 -4.52
CA ARG A 3 1.02 10.36 -5.76
C ARG A 3 1.63 9.27 -6.63
N THR A 4 0.79 8.52 -7.32
CA THR A 4 1.22 7.51 -8.30
C THR A 4 1.01 8.06 -9.71
N PHE A 5 1.91 7.75 -10.62
CA PHE A 5 1.87 8.20 -12.01
C PHE A 5 2.16 7.01 -12.94
N ASN A 6 1.50 7.00 -14.10
CA ASN A 6 1.88 6.17 -15.24
C ASN A 6 2.27 7.07 -16.41
N SER A 7 3.15 6.57 -17.27
CA SER A 7 3.42 7.18 -18.57
C SER A 7 2.32 6.85 -19.56
N ASP A 8 1.79 7.85 -20.26
CA ASP A 8 0.88 7.64 -21.39
C ASP A 8 1.63 7.26 -22.68
N LEU A 9 0.90 7.11 -23.79
CA LEU A 9 1.46 6.78 -25.10
C LEU A 9 2.34 7.90 -25.70
N ALA A 10 2.22 9.13 -25.20
CA ALA A 10 3.06 10.27 -25.58
C ALA A 10 4.29 10.41 -24.67
N GLY A 11 4.38 9.62 -23.60
CA GLY A 11 5.45 9.69 -22.59
C GLY A 11 5.18 10.72 -21.50
N ASP A 12 3.99 11.31 -21.46
CA ASP A 12 3.59 12.23 -20.40
C ASP A 12 3.21 11.47 -19.13
N LEU A 13 3.52 12.05 -17.96
CA LEU A 13 3.16 11.47 -16.67
C LEU A 13 1.72 11.84 -16.32
N VAL A 14 0.85 10.83 -16.29
CA VAL A 14 -0.55 10.96 -15.88
C VAL A 14 -0.72 10.42 -14.47
N GLN A 15 -1.24 11.23 -13.56
CA GLN A 15 -1.52 10.80 -12.19
C GLN A 15 -2.60 9.70 -12.19
N THR A 16 -2.32 8.58 -11.54
CA THR A 16 -3.21 7.42 -11.46
C THR A 16 -3.90 7.28 -10.10
N GLY A 17 -3.35 7.92 -9.07
CA GLY A 17 -3.89 7.80 -7.71
C GLY A 17 -3.07 8.55 -6.66
N GLU A 18 -3.48 8.36 -5.41
CA GLU A 18 -2.77 8.82 -4.23
C GLU A 18 -2.58 7.66 -3.26
N LEU A 19 -1.41 7.61 -2.63
CA LEU A 19 -1.07 6.64 -1.61
C LEU A 19 -0.94 7.34 -0.26
N LEU A 20 -1.67 6.82 0.72
CA LEU A 20 -1.48 7.15 2.12
C LEU A 20 -0.73 5.99 2.79
N LEU A 21 0.51 6.26 3.18
CA LEU A 21 1.28 5.35 4.04
C LEU A 21 0.84 5.55 5.48
N HIS A 22 1.03 4.52 6.32
CA HIS A 22 0.66 4.61 7.72
C HIS A 22 1.42 5.75 8.40
N VAL A 23 0.68 6.57 9.14
CA VAL A 23 1.19 7.69 9.93
C VAL A 23 0.66 7.57 11.34
N SER A 24 1.39 8.11 12.31
CA SER A 24 0.92 8.22 13.68
C SER A 24 -0.46 8.86 13.74
N ASP A 25 -1.39 8.17 14.40
CA ASP A 25 -2.73 8.64 14.70
C ASP A 25 -2.80 9.44 16.02
N VAL A 26 -1.68 9.49 16.76
CA VAL A 26 -1.55 10.30 17.97
C VAL A 26 -1.29 11.77 17.64
N ASN A 27 -2.07 12.65 18.26
CA ASN A 27 -1.94 14.10 18.15
C ASN A 27 -0.98 14.71 19.19
N ASP A 28 -0.57 13.92 20.19
CA ASP A 28 0.22 14.37 21.34
C ASP A 28 1.24 13.29 21.72
N TYR A 29 2.36 13.25 20.99
CA TYR A 29 3.47 12.33 21.27
C TYR A 29 4.22 12.75 22.54
N HIS A 30 4.38 11.81 23.47
CA HIS A 30 5.08 12.03 24.73
C HIS A 30 6.22 11.02 24.91
N ASN A 31 7.46 11.51 24.80
CA ASN A 31 8.64 10.73 25.17
C ASN A 31 8.76 10.64 26.70
N GLY A 32 8.19 9.58 27.29
CA GLY A 32 8.36 9.26 28.71
C GLY A 32 7.61 10.17 29.70
N SER A 33 6.83 11.13 29.22
CA SER A 33 5.81 11.86 30.00
C SER A 33 4.47 11.15 29.94
N VAL A 34 3.63 11.38 30.95
CA VAL A 34 2.22 10.94 30.95
C VAL A 34 1.31 11.96 30.29
N GLN A 35 0.15 11.51 29.81
CA GLN A 35 -0.89 12.35 29.21
C GLN A 35 -1.22 13.59 30.09
N GLY A 36 -1.30 14.76 29.45
CA GLY A 36 -1.62 16.02 30.11
C GLY A 36 -0.48 16.63 30.94
N SER A 37 0.68 15.98 30.99
CA SER A 37 1.91 16.58 31.51
C SER A 37 2.74 17.16 30.37
N ALA A 38 3.58 18.15 30.64
CA ALA A 38 4.51 18.66 29.64
C ALA A 38 5.45 17.53 29.19
N ALA A 39 5.75 17.51 27.88
CA ALA A 39 6.65 16.53 27.32
C ALA A 39 8.05 16.64 27.94
N VAL A 40 8.64 15.54 28.40
CA VAL A 40 10.00 15.51 28.95
C VAL A 40 10.99 14.93 27.96
N GLY A 41 12.22 15.47 27.97
CA GLY A 41 13.28 15.02 27.06
C GLY A 41 13.04 15.41 25.59
N ARG A 42 13.87 14.84 24.70
CA ARG A 42 13.81 15.11 23.26
C ARG A 42 12.62 14.39 22.64
N GLN A 43 11.69 15.15 22.08
CA GLN A 43 10.61 14.59 21.26
C GLN A 43 11.18 14.21 19.89
N ARG A 44 10.92 12.97 19.46
CA ARG A 44 11.38 12.43 18.17
C ARG A 44 10.16 12.14 17.32
N TRP A 45 10.32 12.25 16.01
CA TRP A 45 9.26 12.02 15.03
C TRP A 45 9.76 11.00 14.01
N GLY A 46 9.92 9.76 14.46
CA GLY A 46 10.49 8.64 13.69
C GLY A 46 11.98 8.79 13.47
N ASP A 47 12.77 7.82 13.92
CA ASP A 47 14.22 7.83 13.68
C ASP A 47 14.56 6.95 12.46
N TYR A 48 13.70 5.97 12.13
CA TYR A 48 13.95 5.00 11.06
C TYR A 48 12.88 5.01 9.97
N SER A 49 13.36 5.05 8.73
CA SER A 49 12.59 4.75 7.52
C SER A 49 13.49 4.07 6.50
N ALA A 50 12.92 3.19 5.69
CA ALA A 50 13.63 2.52 4.62
C ALA A 50 12.69 2.21 3.45
N VAL A 51 13.25 2.21 2.25
CA VAL A 51 12.58 1.68 1.05
C VAL A 51 13.54 0.73 0.37
N THR A 52 13.04 -0.44 -0.02
CA THR A 52 13.81 -1.44 -0.78
C THR A 52 12.99 -1.99 -1.94
N LEU A 53 13.69 -2.48 -2.97
CA LEU A 53 13.09 -3.25 -4.05
C LEU A 53 12.61 -4.61 -3.54
N ASP A 54 11.53 -5.13 -4.11
CA ASP A 54 11.15 -6.52 -3.92
C ASP A 54 12.11 -7.43 -4.72
N PRO A 55 12.73 -8.44 -4.09
CA PRO A 55 13.70 -9.32 -4.76
C PRO A 55 13.09 -10.23 -5.84
N ASN A 56 11.78 -10.40 -5.85
CA ASN A 56 11.05 -11.25 -6.81
C ASN A 56 10.25 -10.43 -7.84
N ASN A 57 10.10 -9.12 -7.65
CA ASN A 57 9.38 -8.24 -8.58
C ASN A 57 10.03 -6.84 -8.61
N ASP A 58 10.60 -6.46 -9.75
CA ASP A 58 11.27 -5.16 -9.91
C ASP A 58 10.32 -3.95 -9.98
N GLN A 59 9.00 -4.18 -10.09
CA GLN A 59 7.96 -3.16 -10.08
C GLN A 59 7.40 -2.86 -8.68
N ASN A 60 7.73 -3.69 -7.68
CA ASN A 60 7.23 -3.53 -6.32
C ASN A 60 8.31 -3.03 -5.37
N PHE A 61 7.88 -2.20 -4.43
CA PHE A 61 8.76 -1.65 -3.40
C PHE A 61 8.21 -2.00 -2.02
N TRP A 62 9.10 -2.30 -1.08
CA TRP A 62 8.78 -2.39 0.33
C TRP A 62 9.15 -1.09 1.01
N ALA A 63 8.15 -0.46 1.64
CA ALA A 63 8.34 0.72 2.47
C ALA A 63 8.22 0.34 3.96
N ILE A 64 9.14 0.87 4.77
CA ILE A 64 9.22 0.62 6.20
C ILE A 64 9.31 1.97 6.89
N GLY A 65 8.57 2.15 7.97
CA GLY A 65 8.62 3.36 8.76
C GLY A 65 8.24 3.12 10.21
N GLU A 66 8.70 4.02 11.06
CA GLU A 66 8.23 4.09 12.44
C GLU A 66 7.04 5.02 12.58
N TYR A 67 6.19 4.70 13.54
CA TYR A 67 5.09 5.55 13.98
C TYR A 67 4.99 5.51 15.49
N ALA A 68 4.66 6.65 16.10
CA ALA A 68 4.22 6.69 17.48
C ALA A 68 2.82 6.07 17.61
N GLU A 69 2.69 5.15 18.56
CA GLU A 69 1.42 4.58 19.02
C GLU A 69 0.80 5.41 20.14
N ALA A 70 -0.49 5.17 20.37
CA ALA A 70 -1.20 5.62 21.55
C ALA A 70 -0.45 5.23 22.83
N TRP A 71 -0.44 6.15 23.79
CA TRP A 71 0.25 6.02 25.08
C TRP A 71 -0.08 4.71 25.80
N ASN A 72 0.95 4.06 26.32
CA ASN A 72 0.78 2.86 27.14
C ASN A 72 0.54 3.26 28.60
N ASN A 73 -0.71 3.40 29.07
CA ASN A 73 -0.89 3.50 30.52
C ASN A 73 -0.39 2.20 31.15
N ALA A 74 0.30 2.29 32.29
CA ALA A 74 1.12 1.25 32.94
C ALA A 74 0.55 -0.18 33.03
N ASN A 75 -0.75 -0.37 32.76
CA ASN A 75 -1.48 -1.63 32.84
C ASN A 75 -2.21 -2.02 31.54
N GLY A 76 -1.93 -1.39 30.38
CA GLY A 76 -2.65 -1.68 29.13
C GLY A 76 -4.09 -1.15 29.08
N CYS A 77 -4.40 -0.18 29.93
CA CYS A 77 -5.74 0.42 30.04
C CYS A 77 -5.84 1.72 29.24
N THR A 78 -7.01 1.99 28.66
CA THR A 78 -7.30 3.26 27.98
C THR A 78 -8.00 4.23 28.94
N ILE A 79 -7.43 5.42 29.15
CA ILE A 79 -8.04 6.47 30.01
C ILE A 79 -9.38 6.88 29.40
N GLY A 80 -10.46 6.71 30.17
CA GLY A 80 -11.84 7.00 29.75
C GLY A 80 -12.66 5.77 29.31
N VAL A 81 -12.03 4.59 29.26
CA VAL A 81 -12.68 3.32 28.87
C VAL A 81 -12.62 2.31 30.01
N ASP A 82 -11.50 2.27 30.75
CA ASP A 82 -11.32 1.37 31.89
C ASP A 82 -11.30 2.13 33.23
N TYR A 83 -12.07 1.65 34.22
CA TYR A 83 -12.11 2.23 35.57
C TYR A 83 -10.92 1.72 36.41
N GLY A 84 -10.09 2.63 36.95
CA GLY A 84 -9.10 2.30 38.00
C GLY A 84 -7.62 2.37 37.61
N CYS A 85 -7.26 3.11 36.56
CA CYS A 85 -5.88 3.17 36.09
C CYS A 85 -5.07 4.18 36.90
N THR A 86 -4.32 3.68 37.89
CA THR A 86 -3.67 4.47 38.95
C THR A 86 -2.14 4.56 38.84
N SER A 87 -1.54 3.95 37.82
CA SER A 87 -0.07 3.86 37.66
C SER A 87 0.42 4.61 36.42
N ARG A 88 1.31 5.59 36.64
CA ARG A 88 1.80 6.61 35.69
C ARG A 88 3.08 6.21 34.93
N THR A 89 3.07 5.10 34.22
CA THR A 89 3.97 4.95 33.06
C THR A 89 3.05 5.12 31.85
N GLY A 90 3.29 6.13 31.01
CA GLY A 90 2.27 6.64 30.07
C GLY A 90 2.87 7.35 28.87
N GLY A 91 4.05 6.92 28.43
CA GLY A 91 4.69 7.45 27.23
C GLY A 91 4.13 6.79 25.97
N SER A 92 4.25 7.47 24.83
CA SER A 92 3.98 6.84 23.53
C SER A 92 5.07 5.82 23.21
N THR A 93 4.67 4.63 22.76
CA THR A 93 5.59 3.61 22.23
C THR A 93 5.82 3.83 20.75
N TRP A 94 6.97 3.38 20.24
CA TRP A 94 7.26 3.37 18.81
C TRP A 94 6.89 2.01 18.22
N GLY A 95 5.99 2.02 17.23
CA GLY A 95 5.69 0.89 16.38
C GLY A 95 6.43 0.99 15.04
N THR A 96 6.51 -0.12 14.32
CA THR A 96 7.03 -0.18 12.95
C THR A 96 5.95 -0.72 12.03
N TRP A 97 5.71 -0.04 10.92
CA TRP A 97 4.88 -0.53 9.84
C TRP A 97 5.74 -0.96 8.66
N ILE A 98 5.28 -1.98 7.94
CA ILE A 98 5.87 -2.47 6.70
C ILE A 98 4.75 -2.58 5.68
N SER A 99 4.92 -1.97 4.51
CA SER A 99 3.90 -1.95 3.46
C SER A 99 4.52 -2.21 2.09
N GLU A 100 3.83 -3.03 1.29
CA GLU A 100 4.16 -3.25 -0.11
C GLU A 100 3.49 -2.15 -0.95
N ILE A 101 4.29 -1.43 -1.74
CA ILE A 101 3.83 -0.46 -2.72
C ILE A 101 3.83 -1.17 -4.08
N LYS A 102 2.63 -1.50 -4.55
CA LYS A 102 2.42 -2.13 -5.86
C LYS A 102 2.19 -1.08 -6.93
N LEU A 103 3.02 -1.11 -7.97
CA LEU A 103 2.81 -0.32 -9.18
C LEU A 103 2.08 -1.12 -10.28
N ASP A 104 1.75 -2.39 -10.00
CA ASP A 104 1.14 -3.39 -10.89
C ASP A 104 -0.29 -3.10 -11.37
N SER A 105 -0.77 -1.85 -11.40
CA SER A 105 -2.01 -1.53 -12.14
C SER A 105 -1.74 -1.46 -13.65
N VAL A 106 -1.07 -2.46 -14.21
CA VAL A 106 -0.99 -2.66 -15.65
C VAL A 106 -2.21 -3.49 -16.02
N VAL A 107 -3.29 -2.82 -16.44
CA VAL A 107 -4.33 -3.52 -17.21
C VAL A 107 -3.60 -4.09 -18.42
N ALA A 108 -3.49 -5.41 -18.53
CA ALA A 108 -2.90 -6.05 -19.69
C ALA A 108 -3.63 -5.51 -20.93
N VAL A 109 -2.98 -4.59 -21.66
CA VAL A 109 -3.48 -4.10 -22.93
C VAL A 109 -3.22 -5.25 -23.89
N PRO A 110 -4.27 -5.95 -24.39
CA PRO A 110 -4.02 -7.04 -25.30
C PRO A 110 -3.31 -6.48 -26.52
N GLU A 111 -2.16 -7.06 -26.83
CA GLU A 111 -1.36 -6.57 -27.95
C GLU A 111 -2.18 -6.68 -29.25
N PRO A 112 -2.00 -5.79 -30.23
CA PRO A 112 -2.75 -5.83 -31.49
C PRO A 112 -2.73 -7.20 -32.17
N GLU A 113 -1.62 -7.92 -32.01
CA GLU A 113 -1.43 -9.29 -32.51
C GLU A 113 -2.26 -10.35 -31.78
N THR A 114 -2.61 -10.13 -30.50
CA THR A 114 -3.54 -10.99 -29.76
C THR A 114 -4.92 -10.96 -30.40
N TYR A 115 -5.38 -9.77 -30.81
CA TYR A 115 -6.62 -9.63 -31.56
C TYR A 115 -6.51 -10.26 -32.95
N ALA A 116 -5.38 -10.05 -33.64
CA ALA A 116 -5.16 -10.64 -34.95
C ALA A 116 -5.21 -12.18 -34.92
N LEU A 117 -4.58 -12.79 -33.90
CA LEU A 117 -4.62 -14.24 -33.68
C LEU A 117 -6.02 -14.74 -33.33
N MET A 118 -6.76 -14.01 -32.50
CA MET A 118 -8.14 -14.35 -32.16
C MET A 118 -9.04 -14.31 -33.40
N PHE A 119 -8.96 -13.25 -34.20
CA PHE A 119 -9.70 -13.14 -35.46
C PHE A 119 -9.28 -14.21 -36.47
N GLY A 120 -7.98 -14.47 -36.61
CA GLY A 120 -7.45 -15.52 -37.47
C GLY A 120 -7.95 -16.91 -37.08
N GLY A 121 -7.95 -17.23 -35.78
CA GLY A 121 -8.48 -18.48 -35.24
C GLY A 121 -9.98 -18.64 -35.51
N LEU A 122 -10.77 -17.60 -35.27
CA LEU A 122 -12.22 -17.61 -35.53
C LEU A 122 -12.53 -17.81 -37.02
N LEU A 123 -11.78 -17.15 -37.91
CA LEU A 123 -11.91 -17.34 -39.36
C LEU A 123 -11.55 -18.77 -39.78
N ALA A 124 -10.48 -19.35 -39.23
CA ALA A 124 -10.08 -20.72 -39.52
C ALA A 124 -11.15 -21.73 -39.05
N VAL A 125 -11.70 -21.55 -37.85
CA VAL A 125 -12.80 -22.38 -37.32
C VAL A 125 -14.05 -22.27 -38.19
N GLY A 126 -14.43 -21.04 -38.59
CA GLY A 126 -15.55 -20.81 -39.49
C GLY A 126 -15.38 -21.49 -40.85
N ALA A 127 -14.19 -21.40 -41.45
CA ALA A 127 -13.87 -22.07 -42.71
C ALA A 127 -13.92 -23.60 -42.58
N MET A 128 -13.38 -24.16 -41.49
CA MET A 128 -13.44 -25.60 -41.22
C MET A 128 -14.87 -26.10 -41.02
N ALA A 129 -15.70 -25.35 -40.28
CA ALA A 129 -17.11 -25.69 -40.09
C ALA A 129 -17.88 -25.72 -41.42
N ARG A 130 -17.63 -24.73 -42.30
CA ARG A 130 -18.25 -24.66 -43.64
C ARG A 130 -17.88 -25.85 -44.52
N ARG A 131 -16.60 -26.25 -44.53
CA ARG A 131 -16.12 -27.42 -45.29
C ARG A 131 -16.77 -28.72 -44.81
N ARG A 132 -16.95 -28.88 -43.50
CA ARG A 132 -17.62 -30.07 -42.93
C ARG A 132 -19.10 -30.14 -43.26
N ALA A 133 -19.79 -29.00 -43.32
CA ALA A 133 -21.20 -28.96 -43.71
C ALA A 133 -21.39 -29.32 -45.20
N ALA A 134 -20.53 -28.81 -46.09
CA ALA A 134 -20.59 -29.12 -47.52
C ALA A 134 -20.24 -30.58 -47.85
N ALA A 135 -19.43 -31.25 -47.04
CA ALA A 135 -19.10 -32.67 -47.22
C ALA A 135 -20.18 -33.64 -46.70
N LYS A 136 -21.18 -33.12 -45.97
CA LYS A 136 -22.33 -33.89 -45.46
C LYS A 136 -23.61 -33.70 -46.30
N ALA A 137 -23.59 -32.80 -47.28
CA ALA A 137 -24.66 -32.59 -48.26
C ALA A 137 -24.34 -33.35 -49.56
#